data_AF-K7FJX3-F1
#
_entry.id   AF-K7FJX3-F1
#
_cell.length_a   1.000
_cell.length_b   1.000
_cell.length_c   1.000
_cell.angle_alpha   90.00
_cell.angle_beta   90.00
_cell.angle_gamma   90.00
#
_symmetry.space_group_name_H-M   'P 1'
#
loop_
_entity.id
_entity.type
_entity.pdbx_description
1 polymer ?
#
loop_
_entity_poly.entity_id
_entity_poly.type
_entity_poly.pdbx_seq_one_letter_code
_entity_poly.pdbx_strand_id
1 'polypeptide(L)'
;MTMGTSSLNYPCEKSSGQITVLRVGNETGCVSDTTRPDCNGPLPGLGPYRVKFLAMSPVTGPTAETRWSDPILLKAGKDPATIDTWPGKRSAGMIVITTILSILLAILLACFIAALTYRCMDIAESTEIMGKQDPVTVKRYNTHHIYDQPALKH
;
A
#
# COMPACT_ATOMS: atom_id res chain seq x y z
N MET A 1 -18.02 21.12 -31.64
CA MET A 1 -18.51 20.75 -30.31
C MET A 1 -18.80 22.03 -29.56
N THR A 2 -20.00 22.15 -29.01
CA THR A 2 -20.44 23.26 -28.17
C THR A 2 -20.80 22.69 -26.82
N MET A 3 -20.11 23.13 -25.77
CA MET A 3 -20.38 22.67 -24.42
C MET A 3 -21.21 23.73 -23.69
N GLY A 4 -22.33 23.32 -23.11
CA GLY A 4 -23.12 24.19 -22.25
C GLY A 4 -22.37 24.47 -20.94
N THR A 5 -21.92 25.70 -20.75
CA THR A 5 -21.25 26.13 -19.51
C THR A 5 -22.18 27.06 -18.73
N SER A 6 -23.15 26.47 -18.00
CA SER A 6 -23.98 27.24 -17.06
C SER A 6 -23.10 27.80 -15.94
N SER A 7 -23.33 29.06 -15.55
CA SER A 7 -22.64 29.68 -14.40
C SER A 7 -22.89 28.92 -13.10
N LEU A 8 -24.01 28.19 -12.99
CA LEU A 8 -24.31 27.33 -11.85
C LEU A 8 -23.37 26.13 -11.75
N ASN A 9 -22.86 25.63 -12.88
CA ASN A 9 -21.95 24.48 -12.92
C ASN A 9 -20.48 24.90 -12.74
N TYR A 10 -20.17 26.18 -12.98
CA TYR A 10 -18.83 26.76 -12.91
C TYR A 10 -18.86 28.08 -12.14
N PRO A 11 -19.15 28.06 -10.82
CA PRO A 11 -19.15 29.27 -10.02
C PRO A 11 -17.77 29.92 -10.05
N CYS A 12 -17.74 31.22 -10.25
CA CYS A 12 -16.52 32.02 -10.18
C CYS A 12 -16.11 32.24 -8.72
N GLU A 13 -15.82 31.18 -7.98
CA GLU A 13 -15.30 31.33 -6.62
C GLU A 13 -13.85 31.84 -6.66
N LYS A 14 -13.66 33.00 -6.02
CA LYS A 14 -12.38 33.67 -5.84
C LYS A 14 -11.66 33.16 -4.59
N SER A 15 -11.35 31.86 -4.50
CA SER A 15 -10.34 31.47 -3.53
C SER A 15 -8.97 31.90 -4.11
N SER A 16 -8.28 32.79 -3.40
CA SER A 16 -7.01 33.35 -3.86
C SER A 16 -6.01 32.22 -4.05
N GLY A 17 -5.65 31.91 -5.31
CA GLY A 17 -4.68 30.86 -5.65
C GLY A 17 -5.24 29.61 -6.31
N GLN A 18 -6.56 29.48 -6.52
CA GLN A 18 -7.15 28.31 -7.17
C GLN A 18 -7.59 28.65 -8.60
N ILE A 19 -7.07 27.92 -9.60
CA ILE A 19 -7.44 28.09 -11.00
C ILE A 19 -8.69 27.26 -11.27
N THR A 20 -9.79 27.92 -11.65
CA THR A 20 -10.97 27.22 -12.16
C THR A 20 -10.69 26.71 -13.56
N VAL A 21 -10.67 25.39 -13.73
CA VAL A 21 -10.39 24.74 -15.02
C VAL A 21 -11.68 24.14 -15.60
N LEU A 22 -11.99 24.51 -16.84
CA LEU A 22 -13.00 23.83 -17.64
C LEU A 22 -12.36 22.66 -18.39
N ARG A 23 -12.71 21.43 -18.00
CA ARG A 23 -12.19 20.23 -18.65
C ARG A 23 -13.01 19.88 -19.88
N VAL A 24 -12.38 19.93 -21.06
CA VAL A 24 -12.97 19.48 -22.33
C VAL A 24 -12.69 17.99 -22.53
N GLY A 25 -13.67 17.25 -23.04
CA GLY A 25 -13.55 15.83 -23.39
C GLY A 25 -13.66 14.84 -22.24
N ASN A 26 -14.39 15.18 -21.18
CA ASN A 26 -14.52 14.33 -20.00
C ASN A 26 -15.62 13.26 -20.10
N GLU A 27 -16.55 13.39 -21.04
CA GLU A 27 -17.67 12.47 -21.19
C GLU A 27 -17.36 11.39 -22.24
N THR A 28 -16.67 10.33 -21.84
CA THR A 28 -16.31 9.24 -22.79
C THR A 28 -17.52 8.40 -23.21
N GLY A 29 -18.55 8.31 -22.38
CA GLY A 29 -19.72 7.44 -22.62
C GLY A 29 -20.69 7.94 -23.69
N CYS A 30 -20.60 9.20 -24.11
CA CYS A 30 -21.52 9.81 -25.06
C CYS A 30 -20.92 9.96 -26.48
N VAL A 31 -19.68 9.53 -26.71
CA VAL A 31 -18.99 9.71 -28.01
C VAL A 31 -19.80 9.12 -29.17
N SER A 32 -20.50 8.02 -28.89
CA SER A 32 -21.35 7.32 -29.86
C SER A 32 -22.84 7.62 -29.68
N ASP A 33 -23.20 8.51 -28.74
CA ASP A 33 -24.60 8.81 -28.42
C ASP A 33 -25.10 10.00 -29.26
N THR A 34 -25.80 9.70 -30.35
CA THR A 34 -26.38 10.70 -31.25
C THR A 34 -27.57 11.44 -30.64
N THR A 35 -28.11 10.99 -29.49
CA THR A 35 -29.24 11.66 -28.82
C THR A 35 -28.79 12.87 -27.99
N ARG A 36 -27.48 13.03 -27.75
CA ARG A 36 -26.89 14.08 -26.92
C ARG A 36 -25.85 14.92 -27.71
N PRO A 37 -26.29 15.83 -28.59
CA PRO A 37 -25.38 16.60 -29.46
C PRO A 37 -24.45 17.57 -28.71
N ASP A 38 -24.85 18.03 -27.52
CA ASP A 38 -24.07 18.97 -26.69
C ASP A 38 -23.08 18.27 -25.74
N CYS A 39 -22.76 16.99 -26.01
CA CYS A 39 -21.90 16.25 -25.12
C CYS A 39 -20.46 16.78 -25.08
N ASN A 40 -19.86 16.82 -23.89
CA ASN A 40 -18.45 17.08 -23.68
C ASN A 40 -17.56 15.84 -23.94
N GLY A 41 -17.73 15.22 -25.12
CA GLY A 41 -16.98 14.02 -25.51
C GLY A 41 -15.51 14.31 -25.87
N PRO A 42 -14.61 13.31 -25.79
CA PRO A 42 -13.23 13.42 -26.26
C PRO A 42 -13.10 14.09 -27.63
N LEU A 43 -12.13 14.99 -27.75
CA LEU A 43 -11.84 15.65 -29.02
C LEU A 43 -11.22 14.64 -30.01
N PRO A 44 -11.61 14.68 -31.29
CA PRO A 44 -11.17 13.70 -32.28
C PRO A 44 -9.78 14.05 -32.85
N GLY A 45 -8.75 13.29 -32.47
CA GLY A 45 -7.39 13.46 -33.00
C GLY A 45 -6.55 14.49 -32.24
N LEU A 46 -5.47 14.98 -32.88
CA LEU A 46 -4.48 15.85 -32.23
C LEU A 46 -4.76 17.36 -32.38
N GLY A 47 -5.74 17.74 -33.20
CA GLY A 47 -6.02 19.13 -33.53
C GLY A 47 -5.31 19.60 -34.81
N PRO A 48 -5.11 20.91 -35.00
CA PRO A 48 -5.21 21.97 -33.98
C PRO A 48 -6.66 22.37 -33.62
N TYR A 49 -6.89 22.63 -32.34
CA TYR A 49 -8.17 23.16 -31.84
C TYR A 49 -8.04 24.63 -31.44
N ARG A 50 -9.17 25.33 -31.44
CA ARG A 50 -9.29 26.70 -30.93
C ARG A 50 -10.53 26.81 -30.06
N VAL A 51 -10.46 27.66 -29.05
CA VAL A 51 -11.55 27.86 -28.10
C VAL A 51 -11.95 29.34 -28.11
N LYS A 52 -13.25 29.59 -27.97
CA LYS A 52 -13.81 30.90 -27.62
C LYS A 52 -14.98 30.69 -26.69
N PHE A 53 -15.32 31.72 -25.92
CA PHE A 53 -16.50 31.72 -25.08
C PHE A 53 -17.60 32.53 -25.75
N LEU A 54 -18.83 32.04 -25.63
CA LEU A 54 -20.04 32.69 -26.13
C LEU A 54 -21.01 32.86 -24.96
N ALA A 55 -21.42 34.09 -24.68
CA ALA A 55 -22.51 34.36 -23.77
C ALA A 55 -23.83 34.24 -24.54
N MET A 56 -24.75 33.44 -24.02
CA MET A 56 -26.04 33.17 -24.62
C MET A 56 -27.15 33.69 -23.71
N SER A 57 -28.07 34.47 -24.28
CA SER A 57 -29.35 34.81 -23.67
C SER A 57 -30.40 33.79 -24.09
N PRO A 58 -31.27 33.32 -23.17
CA PRO A 58 -32.35 32.40 -23.51
C PRO A 58 -33.35 32.95 -24.54
N VAL A 59 -33.49 34.28 -24.60
CA VAL A 59 -34.51 34.97 -25.41
C VAL A 59 -33.92 35.49 -26.72
N THR A 60 -32.72 36.08 -26.66
CA THR A 60 -32.13 36.81 -27.79
C THR A 60 -30.98 36.05 -28.47
N GLY A 61 -30.59 34.89 -27.94
CA GLY A 61 -29.46 34.12 -28.48
C GLY A 61 -28.10 34.71 -28.07
N PRO A 62 -27.04 34.59 -28.89
CA PRO A 62 -25.70 35.05 -28.55
C PRO A 62 -25.65 36.56 -28.26
N THR A 63 -25.14 36.95 -27.10
CA THR A 63 -25.05 38.36 -26.67
C THR A 63 -23.64 38.91 -26.61
N ALA A 64 -22.63 38.04 -26.43
CA ALA A 64 -21.22 38.43 -26.43
C ALA A 64 -20.33 37.25 -26.78
N GLU A 65 -19.15 37.51 -27.34
CA GLU A 65 -18.13 36.49 -27.58
C GLU A 65 -16.71 36.99 -27.29
N THR A 66 -15.83 36.06 -26.93
CA THR A 66 -14.39 36.34 -26.87
C THR A 66 -13.74 36.15 -28.23
N ARG A 67 -12.54 36.71 -28.42
CA ARG A 67 -11.67 36.30 -29.52
C ARG A 67 -11.34 34.80 -29.41
N TRP A 68 -11.02 34.18 -30.54
CA TRP A 68 -10.47 32.84 -30.58
C TRP A 68 -9.11 32.79 -29.87
N SER A 69 -8.86 31.69 -29.17
CA SER A 69 -7.53 31.36 -28.68
C SER A 69 -6.53 31.14 -29.81
N ASP A 70 -5.27 31.08 -29.45
CA ASP A 70 -4.24 30.50 -30.30
C ASP A 70 -4.52 29.01 -30.56
N PRO A 71 -3.96 28.42 -31.63
CA PRO A 71 -4.08 26.99 -31.91
C PRO A 71 -3.52 26.13 -30.78
N ILE A 72 -4.28 25.12 -30.37
CA ILE A 72 -3.94 24.16 -29.32
C ILE A 72 -3.75 22.78 -29.96
N LEU A 73 -2.57 22.21 -29.82
CA LEU A 73 -2.27 20.82 -30.19
C LEU A 73 -2.44 19.92 -28.96
N LEU A 74 -3.23 18.86 -29.10
CA LEU A 74 -3.37 17.86 -28.03
C LEU A 74 -2.16 16.93 -28.01
N LYS A 75 -1.89 16.37 -26.83
CA LYS A 75 -0.92 15.29 -26.70
C LYS A 75 -1.54 13.99 -27.19
N ALA A 76 -0.79 13.24 -28.01
CA ALA A 76 -1.18 11.89 -28.37
C ALA A 76 -1.19 11.03 -27.10
N GLY A 77 -2.35 10.43 -26.80
CA GLY A 77 -2.41 9.34 -25.84
C GLY A 77 -1.57 8.19 -26.36
N LYS A 78 -0.75 7.60 -25.50
CA LYS A 78 -0.03 6.37 -25.84
C LYS A 78 -1.07 5.26 -25.99
N ASP A 79 -1.05 4.56 -27.11
CA ASP A 79 -1.96 3.42 -27.33
C ASP A 79 -1.76 2.43 -26.18
N PRO A 80 -2.81 2.07 -25.42
CA PRO A 80 -2.73 1.07 -24.38
C PRO A 80 -2.08 -0.24 -24.83
N ALA A 81 -2.27 -0.65 -26.08
CA ALA A 81 -1.66 -1.86 -26.65
C ALA A 81 -0.14 -1.72 -26.85
N THR A 82 0.37 -0.49 -26.93
CA THR A 82 1.81 -0.17 -27.00
C THR A 82 2.42 0.11 -25.62
N ILE A 83 1.61 0.06 -24.56
CA ILE A 83 2.13 0.12 -23.20
C ILE A 83 2.78 -1.22 -22.92
N ASP A 84 4.11 -1.20 -22.89
CA ASP A 84 4.92 -2.30 -22.41
C ASP A 84 4.61 -2.54 -20.93
N THR A 85 3.71 -3.49 -20.67
CA THR A 85 3.36 -3.96 -19.32
C THR A 85 4.36 -4.99 -18.81
N TRP A 86 5.47 -5.23 -19.53
CA TRP A 86 6.45 -6.23 -19.18
C TRP A 86 7.02 -5.99 -17.77
N PRO A 87 6.93 -6.97 -16.85
CA PRO A 87 7.41 -6.84 -15.48
C PRO A 87 8.91 -6.54 -15.38
N GLY A 88 9.69 -6.85 -16.42
CA GLY A 88 11.14 -6.68 -16.45
C GLY A 88 11.65 -5.24 -16.41
N LYS A 89 10.77 -4.24 -16.54
CA LYS A 89 11.10 -2.81 -16.35
C LYS A 89 10.77 -2.28 -14.96
N ARG A 90 10.45 -3.12 -13.98
CA ARG A 90 10.44 -2.67 -12.60
C ARG A 90 11.85 -2.24 -12.23
N SER A 91 12.01 -0.93 -12.10
CA SER A 91 13.18 -0.17 -11.64
C SER A 91 14.16 -1.05 -10.88
N ALA A 92 15.44 -1.01 -11.27
CA ALA A 92 16.54 -1.64 -10.54
C ALA A 92 16.42 -1.47 -9.02
N GLY A 93 15.82 -0.38 -8.54
CA GLY A 93 15.49 -0.16 -7.13
C GLY A 93 14.63 -1.25 -6.48
N MET A 94 13.64 -1.82 -7.16
CA MET A 94 12.84 -2.91 -6.59
C MET A 94 13.67 -4.18 -6.37
N ILE A 95 14.56 -4.52 -7.30
CA ILE A 95 15.49 -5.65 -7.17
C ILE A 95 16.48 -5.39 -6.02
N VAL A 96 17.01 -4.17 -5.93
CA VAL A 96 17.91 -3.78 -4.83
C VAL A 96 17.20 -3.86 -3.47
N ILE A 97 15.96 -3.38 -3.37
CA ILE A 97 15.20 -3.44 -2.12
C ILE A 97 14.89 -4.88 -1.73
N THR A 98 14.44 -5.73 -2.66
CA THR A 98 14.11 -7.13 -2.35
C THR A 98 15.35 -7.94 -1.98
N THR A 99 16.49 -7.70 -2.63
CA THR A 99 17.76 -8.35 -2.28
C THR A 99 18.25 -7.93 -0.90
N ILE A 100 18.22 -6.63 -0.57
CA ILE A 100 18.57 -6.14 0.77
C ILE A 100 17.64 -6.74 1.83
N LEU A 101 16.32 -6.69 1.63
CA LEU A 101 15.35 -7.28 2.57
C LEU A 101 15.59 -8.78 2.76
N SER A 102 15.87 -9.50 1.67
CA SER A 102 16.13 -10.94 1.73
C SER A 102 17.40 -11.27 2.52
N ILE A 103 18.48 -10.49 2.34
CA ILE A 103 19.73 -10.65 3.10
C ILE A 103 19.51 -10.35 4.58
N LEU A 104 18.86 -9.23 4.90
CA LEU A 104 18.57 -8.84 6.28
C LEU A 104 17.69 -9.89 6.99
N LEU A 105 16.67 -10.42 6.29
CA LEU A 105 15.83 -11.49 6.82
C LEU A 105 16.63 -12.76 7.11
N ALA A 106 17.53 -13.16 6.21
CA ALA A 106 18.39 -14.33 6.42
C ALA A 106 19.31 -14.16 7.64
N ILE A 107 19.91 -12.98 7.80
CA ILE A 107 20.74 -12.65 8.98
C ILE A 107 19.92 -12.71 10.27
N LEU A 108 18.73 -12.10 10.27
CA LEU A 108 17.84 -12.14 11.44
C LEU A 108 17.45 -13.57 11.83
N LEU A 109 17.12 -14.41 10.85
CA LEU A 109 16.80 -15.82 11.08
C LEU A 109 18.00 -16.59 11.63
N ALA A 110 19.20 -16.36 11.11
CA ALA A 110 20.43 -16.98 11.62
C ALA A 110 20.72 -16.57 13.07
N CYS A 111 20.60 -15.28 13.41
CA CYS A 111 20.75 -14.80 14.77
C CYS A 111 19.70 -15.38 15.72
N PHE A 112 18.45 -15.51 15.26
CA PHE A 112 17.38 -16.12 16.04
C PHE A 112 17.65 -17.59 16.33
N ILE A 113 18.04 -18.36 15.31
CA ILE A 113 18.44 -19.78 15.47
C ILE A 113 19.62 -19.89 16.43
N ALA A 114 20.65 -19.06 16.28
CA ALA A 114 21.81 -19.05 17.18
C ALA A 114 21.40 -18.76 18.63
N ALA A 115 20.52 -17.78 18.86
CA ALA A 115 20.00 -17.47 20.19
C ALA A 115 19.22 -18.66 20.78
N LEU A 116 18.36 -19.33 19.99
CA LEU A 116 17.65 -20.53 20.44
C LEU A 116 18.63 -21.64 20.81
N THR A 117 19.64 -21.91 19.99
CA THR A 117 20.65 -22.94 20.29
C THR A 117 21.44 -22.60 21.55
N TYR A 118 21.86 -21.35 21.73
CA TYR A 118 22.55 -20.89 22.93
C TYR A 118 21.69 -21.10 24.18
N ARG A 119 20.41 -20.73 24.14
CA ARG A 119 19.49 -20.95 25.27
C ARG A 119 19.22 -22.42 25.52
N CYS A 120 19.10 -23.25 24.49
CA CYS A 120 18.97 -24.69 24.65
C CYS A 120 20.21 -25.31 25.30
N MET A 121 21.43 -24.89 24.92
CA MET A 121 22.66 -25.36 25.54
C MET A 121 22.80 -24.89 26.99
N ASP A 122 22.50 -23.62 27.27
CA ASP A 122 22.53 -23.03 28.62
C ASP A 122 21.54 -23.72 29.59
N ILE A 123 20.33 -24.03 29.11
CA ILE A 123 19.35 -24.83 29.87
C ILE A 123 19.87 -26.26 30.08
N ALA A 124 20.43 -26.90 29.06
CA ALA A 124 20.97 -28.25 29.17
C ALA A 124 22.15 -28.33 30.16
N GLU A 125 23.10 -27.39 30.08
CA GLU A 125 24.22 -27.27 31.02
C GLU A 125 23.74 -26.99 32.46
N SER A 126 22.75 -26.11 32.62
CA SER A 126 22.12 -25.87 33.92
C SER A 126 21.45 -27.12 34.50
N THR A 127 20.84 -27.97 33.66
CA THR A 127 20.27 -29.25 34.10
C THR A 127 21.33 -30.30 34.43
N GLU A 128 22.47 -30.31 33.74
CA GLU A 128 23.59 -31.20 34.07
C GLU A 128 24.27 -30.79 35.39
N ILE A 129 24.40 -29.48 35.66
CA ILE A 129 24.92 -28.97 36.93
C ILE A 129 23.97 -29.29 38.10
N MET A 130 22.65 -29.21 37.89
CA MET A 130 21.64 -29.59 38.89
C MET A 130 21.58 -31.12 39.11
N GLY A 131 21.78 -31.92 38.06
CA GLY A 131 21.85 -33.39 38.14
C GLY A 131 23.11 -33.92 38.82
N LYS A 132 24.11 -33.06 39.05
CA LYS A 132 25.38 -33.38 39.72
C LYS A 132 25.47 -32.80 41.14
N GLN A 133 24.33 -32.64 41.83
CA GLN A 133 24.32 -32.37 43.27
C GLN A 133 24.37 -33.67 44.10
N ASP A 134 25.56 -33.89 44.65
CA ASP A 134 25.99 -34.66 45.83
C ASP A 134 25.43 -36.07 46.11
N PRO A 135 26.30 -37.08 46.35
CA PRO A 135 25.85 -38.32 46.97
C PRO A 135 25.26 -37.98 48.34
N VAL A 136 23.94 -38.12 48.46
CA VAL A 136 23.21 -38.00 49.73
C VAL A 136 23.95 -38.80 50.78
N THR A 137 24.61 -38.09 51.71
CA THR A 137 25.22 -38.73 52.88
C THR A 137 24.07 -39.17 53.77
N VAL A 138 23.67 -40.43 53.62
CA VAL A 138 22.63 -41.05 54.43
C VAL A 138 23.10 -41.07 55.88
N LYS A 139 22.58 -40.15 56.70
CA LYS A 139 22.80 -40.16 58.15
C LYS A 139 22.08 -41.39 58.72
N ARG A 140 22.87 -42.41 59.06
CA ARG A 140 22.38 -43.69 59.58
C ARG A 140 21.85 -43.49 61.00
N TYR A 141 20.53 -43.53 61.17
CA TYR A 141 19.90 -43.54 62.50
C TYR A 141 19.92 -44.97 63.05
N ASN A 142 20.53 -45.17 64.22
CA ASN A 142 20.51 -46.44 64.93
C ASN A 142 19.23 -46.52 65.77
N THR A 143 18.37 -47.50 65.46
CA THR A 143 17.17 -47.78 66.24
C THR A 143 17.57 -48.58 67.48
N HIS A 144 17.37 -48.02 68.67
CA HIS A 144 17.59 -48.76 69.91
C HIS A 144 16.45 -49.79 70.09
N HIS A 145 16.79 -51.08 70.08
CA HIS A 145 15.85 -52.16 70.39
C HIS A 145 15.45 -52.10 71.86
N ILE A 146 14.15 -52.00 72.14
CA ILE A 146 13.58 -52.23 73.47
C ILE A 146 13.51 -53.74 73.69
N TYR A 147 14.13 -54.24 74.76
CA TYR A 147 14.04 -55.65 75.16
C TYR A 147 12.69 -55.91 75.82
N ASP A 148 11.95 -56.91 75.32
CA ASP A 148 10.88 -57.56 76.08
C ASP A 148 11.49 -58.46 77.14
N GLN A 149 11.08 -58.25 78.40
CA GLN A 149 11.58 -58.94 79.58
C GLN A 149 10.67 -60.14 79.90
N PRO A 150 11.19 -61.39 79.98
CA PRO A 150 10.36 -62.56 80.27
C PRO A 150 10.25 -62.87 81.77
N ALA A 151 9.08 -63.32 82.22
CA ALA A 151 8.88 -64.03 83.50
C ALA A 151 7.97 -65.25 83.22
N LEU A 152 8.49 -66.46 82.99
CA LEU A 152 9.08 -67.50 83.88
C LEU A 152 8.05 -68.36 84.66
N LYS A 153 8.32 -69.68 84.64
CA LYS A 153 7.88 -70.83 85.47
C LYS A 153 6.88 -71.78 84.78
N HIS A 154 7.06 -73.10 84.80
CA HIS A 154 7.88 -73.95 85.68
C HIS A 154 8.34 -75.23 84.96
#